data_AF-A0A7V8FHY2-F1
#
_entry.id   AF-A0A7V8FHY2-F1
#
_cell.length_a   1.000
_cell.length_b   1.000
_cell.length_c   1.000
_cell.angle_alpha   90.00
_cell.angle_beta   90.00
_cell.angle_gamma   90.00
#
_symmetry.space_group_name_H-M   'P 1'
#
loop_
_entity.id
_entity.type
_entity.pdbx_description
1 polymer ?
#
loop_
_entity_poly.entity_id
_entity_poly.type
_entity_poly.pdbx_seq_one_letter_code
_entity_poly.pdbx_strand_id
1 'polypeptide(L)'
;MNALRNVRVAWRLGLGFGLLLMLVAGVVVTAATASIAQKQAMQQVVKVGVAKVRLLSQMLDANNQMMVVRREMLIRQGDHLADDEARIAALAARYEQSWKAYQALPSDAAGKTVADAIAAARASARPLNKQTSQLMADSDYAGAIALTLGPVQAAASAWNTALAEGVAFEEKESCAAAAQAIALGERTLLQLLVLGAIALLMGVGASVLIGRSLSAPLARAVQLAGRMARGELQQDFQLGGAMN
;
A
#
# COMPACT_ATOMS: atom_id res chain seq x y z
N MET A 1 -36.39 -49.58 0.84
CA MET A 1 -35.15 -49.46 1.65
C MET A 1 -33.88 -49.37 0.79
N ASN A 2 -33.89 -48.61 -0.32
CA ASN A 2 -32.74 -48.48 -1.24
C ASN A 2 -31.86 -47.24 -0.99
N ALA A 3 -32.22 -46.38 -0.03
CA ALA A 3 -31.50 -45.14 0.27
C ALA A 3 -30.03 -45.43 0.66
N LEU A 4 -29.79 -46.45 1.48
CA LEU A 4 -28.48 -46.79 2.03
C LEU A 4 -27.43 -47.22 0.98
N ARG A 5 -27.86 -47.75 -0.18
CA ARG A 5 -26.94 -48.11 -1.29
C ARG A 5 -26.52 -46.90 -2.11
N ASN A 6 -27.38 -45.89 -2.22
CA ASN A 6 -27.10 -44.61 -2.89
C ASN A 6 -26.33 -43.62 -2.00
N VAL A 7 -26.36 -43.79 -0.66
CA VAL A 7 -25.54 -42.98 0.27
C VAL A 7 -24.06 -43.03 -0.11
N ARG A 8 -23.53 -44.21 -0.49
CA ARG A 8 -22.13 -44.36 -0.92
C ARG A 8 -21.78 -43.57 -2.19
N VAL A 9 -22.74 -43.38 -3.09
CA VAL A 9 -22.56 -42.59 -4.33
C VAL A 9 -22.65 -41.10 -4.03
N ALA A 10 -23.66 -40.68 -3.27
CA ALA A 10 -23.83 -39.29 -2.85
C ALA A 10 -22.65 -38.78 -2.00
N TRP A 11 -22.10 -39.61 -1.11
CA TRP A 11 -20.91 -39.25 -0.31
C TRP A 11 -19.65 -39.10 -1.17
N ARG A 12 -19.46 -39.96 -2.18
CA ARG A 12 -18.33 -39.84 -3.13
C ARG A 12 -18.42 -38.57 -3.96
N LEU A 13 -19.61 -38.23 -4.43
CA LEU A 13 -19.87 -37.00 -5.19
C LEU A 13 -19.69 -35.76 -4.31
N GLY A 14 -20.24 -35.81 -3.09
CA GLY A 14 -20.16 -34.73 -2.09
C GLY A 14 -18.73 -34.48 -1.60
N LEU A 15 -17.91 -35.52 -1.43
CA LEU A 15 -16.49 -35.36 -1.07
C LEU A 15 -15.68 -34.72 -2.21
N GLY A 16 -15.89 -35.15 -3.46
CA GLY A 16 -15.19 -34.58 -4.62
C GLY A 16 -15.53 -33.11 -4.84
N PHE A 17 -16.83 -32.79 -4.86
CA PHE A 17 -17.28 -31.39 -4.99
C PHE A 17 -16.97 -30.56 -3.75
N GLY A 18 -17.11 -31.13 -2.55
CA GLY A 18 -16.81 -30.44 -1.29
C GLY A 18 -15.34 -30.06 -1.19
N LEU A 19 -14.42 -30.95 -1.56
CA LEU A 19 -13.00 -30.65 -1.61
C LEU A 19 -12.69 -29.56 -2.64
N LEU A 20 -13.30 -29.61 -3.83
CA LEU A 20 -13.14 -28.58 -4.85
C LEU A 20 -13.63 -27.21 -4.34
N LEU A 21 -14.82 -27.16 -3.74
CA LEU A 21 -15.38 -25.94 -3.16
C LEU A 21 -14.50 -25.39 -2.03
N MET A 22 -13.94 -26.26 -1.20
CA MET A 22 -13.01 -25.86 -0.14
C MET A 22 -11.72 -25.25 -0.70
N LEU A 23 -11.19 -25.80 -1.80
CA LEU A 23 -10.03 -25.24 -2.49
C LEU A 23 -10.33 -23.90 -3.14
N VAL A 24 -11.48 -23.79 -3.82
CA VAL A 24 -11.93 -22.52 -4.41
C VAL A 24 -12.12 -21.47 -3.32
N ALA A 25 -12.74 -21.84 -2.19
CA ALA A 25 -12.87 -20.96 -1.04
C ALA A 25 -11.49 -20.52 -0.51
N GLY A 26 -10.52 -21.42 -0.41
CA GLY A 26 -9.14 -21.10 -0.03
C GLY A 26 -8.47 -20.11 -0.97
N VAL A 27 -8.62 -20.30 -2.29
CA VAL A 27 -8.12 -19.37 -3.31
C VAL A 27 -8.78 -17.99 -3.16
N VAL A 28 -10.11 -17.94 -3.01
CA VAL A 28 -10.86 -16.70 -2.85
C VAL A 28 -10.44 -15.97 -1.57
N VAL A 29 -10.32 -16.67 -0.44
CA VAL A 29 -9.89 -16.08 0.83
C VAL A 29 -8.48 -15.52 0.71
N THR A 30 -7.54 -16.30 0.16
CA THR A 30 -6.13 -15.87 0.00
C THR A 30 -6.04 -14.64 -0.90
N ALA A 31 -6.75 -14.64 -2.03
CA ALA A 31 -6.80 -13.52 -2.96
C ALA A 31 -7.41 -12.27 -2.30
N ALA A 32 -8.50 -12.42 -1.54
CA ALA A 32 -9.14 -11.33 -0.83
C ALA A 32 -8.22 -10.72 0.23
N THR A 33 -7.58 -11.55 1.07
CA THR A 33 -6.66 -11.07 2.11
C THR A 33 -5.45 -10.36 1.53
N ALA A 34 -4.89 -10.88 0.43
CA ALA A 34 -3.75 -10.25 -0.21
C ALA A 34 -4.13 -8.93 -0.90
N SER A 35 -5.30 -8.86 -1.51
CA SER A 35 -5.81 -7.62 -2.11
C SER A 35 -6.00 -6.52 -1.05
N ILE A 36 -6.50 -6.87 0.14
CA ILE A 36 -6.62 -5.94 1.27
C ILE A 36 -5.23 -5.47 1.73
N ALA A 37 -4.29 -6.39 1.92
CA ALA A 37 -2.92 -6.06 2.34
C ALA A 37 -2.21 -5.15 1.32
N GLN A 38 -2.35 -5.44 0.02
CA GLN A 38 -1.78 -4.64 -1.06
C GLN A 38 -2.40 -3.25 -1.12
N LYS A 39 -3.73 -3.14 -0.92
CA LYS A 39 -4.42 -1.85 -0.83
C LYS A 39 -3.94 -1.03 0.36
N GLN A 40 -3.75 -1.65 1.52
CA GLN A 40 -3.22 -0.97 2.72
C GLN A 40 -1.79 -0.49 2.51
N ALA A 41 -0.92 -1.34 1.94
CA ALA A 41 0.46 -0.96 1.61
C ALA A 41 0.51 0.21 0.62
N MET A 42 -0.32 0.19 -0.42
CA MET A 42 -0.43 1.30 -1.38
C MET A 42 -0.95 2.58 -0.71
N GLN A 43 -1.94 2.46 0.18
CA GLN A 43 -2.43 3.60 0.96
C GLN A 43 -1.34 4.19 1.85
N GLN A 44 -0.49 3.36 2.46
CA GLN A 44 0.64 3.83 3.27
C GLN A 44 1.63 4.61 2.41
N VAL A 45 2.03 4.08 1.25
CA VAL A 45 2.96 4.75 0.32
C VAL A 45 2.39 6.08 -0.17
N VAL A 46 1.15 6.08 -0.67
CA VAL A 46 0.57 7.26 -1.32
C VAL A 46 0.03 8.28 -0.33
N LYS A 47 -0.72 7.87 0.70
CA LYS A 47 -1.35 8.82 1.62
C LYS A 47 -0.42 9.32 2.71
N VAL A 48 0.61 8.56 3.08
CA VAL A 48 1.57 8.96 4.10
C VAL A 48 2.86 9.41 3.46
N GLY A 49 3.57 8.51 2.76
CA GLY A 49 4.89 8.79 2.19
C GLY A 49 4.90 9.99 1.22
N VAL A 50 4.10 9.92 0.15
CA VAL A 50 4.00 11.02 -0.83
C VAL A 50 3.47 12.31 -0.19
N ALA A 51 2.54 12.20 0.77
CA ALA A 51 2.02 13.37 1.47
C ALA A 51 3.11 14.06 2.29
N LYS A 52 3.95 13.31 3.01
CA LYS A 52 5.07 13.84 3.78
C LYS A 52 6.10 14.53 2.89
N VAL A 53 6.52 13.89 1.80
CA VAL A 53 7.42 14.48 0.79
C VAL A 53 6.86 15.81 0.29
N ARG A 54 5.59 15.83 -0.12
CA ARG A 54 4.92 17.05 -0.58
C ARG A 54 4.92 18.16 0.48
N LEU A 55 4.60 17.83 1.73
CA LEU A 55 4.52 18.81 2.82
C LEU A 55 5.90 19.39 3.16
N LEU A 56 6.94 18.56 3.22
CA LEU A 56 8.32 19.02 3.42
C LEU A 56 8.82 19.90 2.26
N SER A 57 8.50 19.53 1.01
CA SER A 57 8.81 20.36 -0.16
C SER A 57 8.07 21.70 -0.15
N GLN A 58 6.81 21.74 0.29
CA GLN A 58 6.07 22.99 0.47
C GLN A 58 6.68 23.89 1.54
N MET A 59 7.19 23.28 2.63
CA MET A 59 7.90 24.01 3.68
C MET A 59 9.23 24.58 3.17
N LEU A 60 9.99 23.79 2.41
CA LEU A 60 11.23 24.23 1.77
C LEU A 60 10.98 25.40 0.80
N ASP A 61 9.97 25.27 -0.06
CA ASP A 61 9.51 26.33 -0.97
C ASP A 61 9.14 27.61 -0.20
N ALA A 62 8.30 27.50 0.84
CA ALA A 62 7.92 28.65 1.66
C ALA A 62 9.14 29.30 2.34
N ASN A 63 10.09 28.52 2.85
CA ASN A 63 11.30 29.05 3.47
C ASN A 63 12.19 29.80 2.46
N ASN A 64 12.39 29.22 1.27
CA ASN A 64 13.13 29.86 0.20
C ASN A 64 12.48 31.17 -0.26
N GLN A 65 11.16 31.18 -0.43
CA GLN A 65 10.42 32.40 -0.77
C GLN A 65 10.57 33.47 0.32
N MET A 66 10.49 33.10 1.61
CA MET A 66 10.73 34.05 2.70
C MET A 66 12.15 34.64 2.66
N MET A 67 13.16 33.84 2.33
CA MET A 67 14.53 34.35 2.15
C MET A 67 14.63 35.36 1.00
N VAL A 68 13.95 35.08 -0.12
CA VAL A 68 13.91 35.99 -1.27
C VAL A 68 13.26 37.32 -0.87
N VAL A 69 12.08 37.29 -0.24
CA VAL A 69 11.37 38.51 0.20
C VAL A 69 12.24 39.33 1.17
N ARG A 70 12.90 38.68 2.15
CA ARG A 70 13.82 39.41 3.06
C ARG A 70 14.99 40.06 2.33
N ARG A 71 15.57 39.40 1.33
CA ARG A 71 16.63 39.98 0.52
C ARG A 71 16.13 41.15 -0.32
N GLU A 72 14.93 41.04 -0.90
CA GLU A 72 14.27 42.13 -1.61
C GLU A 72 14.05 43.36 -0.71
N MET A 73 13.58 43.16 0.53
CA MET A 73 13.41 44.23 1.53
C MET A 73 14.73 44.96 1.81
N LEU A 74 15.85 44.23 1.93
CA LEU A 74 17.17 44.82 2.15
C LEU A 74 17.68 45.60 0.93
N ILE A 75 17.46 45.07 -0.28
CA ILE A 75 17.86 45.75 -1.53
C ILE A 75 17.08 47.06 -1.69
N ARG A 76 15.78 47.05 -1.37
CA ARG A 76 14.90 48.22 -1.40
C ARG A 76 15.06 49.15 -0.20
N GLN A 77 15.87 48.80 0.79
CA GLN A 77 15.97 49.51 2.07
C GLN A 77 14.58 49.82 2.66
N GLY A 78 13.71 48.80 2.66
CA GLY A 78 12.37 48.86 3.26
C GLY A 78 11.34 49.67 2.49
N ASP A 79 11.58 50.05 1.22
CA ASP A 79 10.49 50.51 0.37
C ASP A 79 9.41 49.40 0.25
N HIS A 80 8.16 49.76 0.53
CA HIS A 80 7.02 48.85 0.71
C HIS A 80 7.13 47.83 1.88
N LEU A 81 7.82 48.17 2.98
CA LEU A 81 8.05 47.27 4.13
C LEU A 81 6.78 46.57 4.65
N ALA A 82 5.66 47.28 4.73
CA ALA A 82 4.41 46.73 5.25
C ALA A 82 3.85 45.60 4.34
N ASP A 83 3.95 45.77 3.02
CA ASP A 83 3.50 44.77 2.05
C ASP A 83 4.40 43.52 2.10
N ASP A 84 5.72 43.72 2.23
CA ASP A 84 6.67 42.62 2.36
C ASP A 84 6.51 41.84 3.67
N GLU A 85 6.28 42.51 4.80
CA GLU A 85 5.98 41.85 6.07
C GLU A 85 4.67 41.06 5.99
N ALA A 86 3.66 41.57 5.28
CA ALA A 86 2.43 40.82 5.02
C ALA A 86 2.69 39.57 4.16
N ARG A 87 3.54 39.67 3.12
CA ARG A 87 3.98 38.51 2.30
C ARG A 87 4.72 37.48 3.15
N ILE A 88 5.65 37.91 4.01
CA ILE A 88 6.37 37.02 4.94
C ILE A 88 5.41 36.33 5.90
N ALA A 89 4.44 37.05 6.47
CA ALA A 89 3.45 36.49 7.37
C ALA A 89 2.60 35.41 6.68
N ALA A 90 2.18 35.63 5.44
CA ALA A 90 1.44 34.65 4.65
C ALA A 90 2.27 33.39 4.36
N LEU A 91 3.54 33.55 4.00
CA LEU A 91 4.46 32.42 3.78
C LEU A 91 4.74 31.64 5.07
N ALA A 92 4.90 32.34 6.19
CA ALA A 92 5.07 31.72 7.50
C ALA A 92 3.81 30.93 7.92
N ALA A 93 2.62 31.45 7.64
CA ALA A 93 1.37 30.74 7.89
C ALA A 93 1.24 29.47 7.03
N ARG A 94 1.61 29.54 5.73
CA ARG A 94 1.68 28.37 4.84
C ARG A 94 2.66 27.33 5.37
N TYR A 95 3.85 27.75 5.79
CA TYR A 95 4.83 26.87 6.42
C TYR A 95 4.23 26.18 7.66
N GLU A 96 3.59 26.92 8.56
CA GLU A 96 2.97 26.36 9.77
C GLU A 96 1.88 25.35 9.46
N GLN A 97 1.06 25.63 8.47
CA GLN A 97 0.01 24.71 8.04
C GLN A 97 0.62 23.39 7.54
N SER A 98 1.63 23.46 6.68
CA SER A 98 2.33 22.26 6.19
C SER A 98 3.04 21.51 7.32
N TRP A 99 3.65 22.23 8.26
CA TRP A 99 4.35 21.63 9.41
C TRP A 99 3.41 20.90 10.36
N LYS A 100 2.24 21.50 10.68
CA LYS A 100 1.21 20.84 11.49
C LYS A 100 0.65 19.60 10.81
N ALA A 101 0.38 19.69 9.49
CA ALA A 101 -0.08 18.54 8.72
C ALA A 101 0.98 17.42 8.67
N TYR A 102 2.26 17.76 8.56
CA TYR A 102 3.36 16.79 8.57
C TYR A 102 3.44 16.06 9.91
N GLN A 103 3.37 16.79 11.03
CA GLN A 103 3.40 16.18 12.38
C GLN A 103 2.18 15.32 12.70
N ALA A 104 1.03 15.58 12.06
CA ALA A 104 -0.17 14.77 12.24
C ALA A 104 -0.10 13.42 11.51
N LEU A 105 0.83 13.26 10.56
CA LEU A 105 1.02 12.00 9.86
C LEU A 105 1.79 10.99 10.73
N PRO A 106 1.48 9.69 10.63
CA PRO A 106 2.20 8.66 11.36
C PRO A 106 3.71 8.69 11.07
N SER A 107 4.52 8.56 12.12
CA SER A 107 5.98 8.50 12.00
C SER A 107 6.56 7.49 12.98
N ASP A 108 7.64 6.85 12.55
CA ASP A 108 8.47 5.98 13.38
C ASP A 108 9.57 6.80 14.08
N ALA A 109 10.47 6.12 14.79
CA ALA A 109 11.56 6.76 15.52
C ALA A 109 12.54 7.52 14.59
N ALA A 110 12.81 6.97 13.39
CA ALA A 110 13.69 7.62 12.42
C ALA A 110 13.05 8.89 11.86
N GLY A 111 11.80 8.84 11.42
CA GLY A 111 11.07 10.02 10.95
C GLY A 111 10.86 11.08 12.06
N LYS A 112 10.73 10.65 13.32
CA LYS A 112 10.70 11.60 14.45
C LYS A 112 12.04 12.32 14.62
N THR A 113 13.16 11.62 14.47
CA THR A 113 14.50 12.22 14.52
C THR A 113 14.67 13.27 13.42
N VAL A 114 14.18 12.99 12.21
CA VAL A 114 14.16 13.97 11.09
C VAL A 114 13.33 15.19 11.45
N ALA A 115 12.12 14.99 12.00
CA ALA A 115 11.26 16.10 12.42
C ALA A 115 11.92 16.97 13.51
N ASP A 116 12.58 16.34 14.49
CA ASP A 116 13.29 17.04 15.56
C ASP A 116 14.47 17.86 15.02
N ALA A 117 15.21 17.34 14.05
CA ALA A 117 16.29 18.06 13.38
C ALA A 117 15.79 19.31 12.64
N ILE A 118 14.68 19.19 11.90
CA ILE A 118 14.01 20.32 11.23
C ILE A 118 13.54 21.36 12.26
N ALA A 119 12.94 20.91 13.36
CA ALA A 119 12.47 21.79 14.43
C ALA A 119 13.61 22.55 15.10
N ALA A 120 14.75 21.89 15.35
CA ALA A 120 15.93 22.49 15.94
C ALA A 120 16.57 23.54 15.01
N ALA A 121 16.75 23.22 13.72
CA ALA A 121 17.28 24.15 12.73
C ALA A 121 16.38 25.37 12.54
N ARG A 122 15.06 25.17 12.62
CA ARG A 122 14.09 26.26 12.63
C ARG A 122 14.22 27.13 13.88
N ALA A 123 14.35 26.51 15.06
CA ALA A 123 14.41 27.21 16.33
C ALA A 123 15.64 28.14 16.41
N SER A 124 16.77 27.77 15.79
CA SER A 124 17.95 28.62 15.69
C SER A 124 17.80 29.77 14.68
N ALA A 125 17.07 29.57 13.57
CA ALA A 125 16.86 30.60 12.55
C ALA A 125 15.84 31.69 12.95
N ARG A 126 14.79 31.34 13.71
CA ARG A 126 13.72 32.27 14.11
C ARG A 126 14.19 33.54 14.83
N PRO A 127 15.04 33.49 15.88
CA PRO A 127 15.49 34.69 16.56
C PRO A 127 16.33 35.61 15.66
N LEU A 128 17.16 35.03 14.79
CA LEU A 128 17.97 35.78 13.83
C LEU A 128 17.07 36.52 12.82
N ASN A 129 16.06 35.85 12.27
CA ASN A 129 15.08 36.49 11.38
C ASN A 129 14.33 37.63 12.07
N LYS A 130 13.96 37.46 13.35
CA LYS A 130 13.30 38.52 14.13
C LYS A 130 14.23 39.72 14.31
N GLN A 131 15.50 39.47 14.64
CA GLN A 131 16.50 40.53 14.80
C GLN A 131 16.74 41.27 13.47
N THR A 132 16.77 40.58 12.34
CA THR A 132 16.84 41.23 11.01
C THR A 132 15.64 42.15 10.76
N SER A 133 14.41 41.70 11.03
CA SER A 133 13.22 42.56 10.89
C SER A 133 13.26 43.77 11.84
N GLN A 134 13.79 43.61 13.06
CA GLN A 134 13.97 44.74 13.99
C GLN A 134 14.98 45.77 13.46
N LEU A 135 16.14 45.33 12.97
CA LEU A 135 17.13 46.23 12.37
C LEU A 135 16.57 47.00 11.16
N MET A 136 15.76 46.34 10.32
CA MET A 136 15.07 47.02 9.21
C MET A 136 14.04 48.05 9.71
N ALA A 137 13.26 47.72 10.74
CA ALA A 137 12.30 48.65 11.34
C ALA A 137 12.98 49.88 11.96
N ASP A 138 14.17 49.70 12.54
CA ASP A 138 15.00 50.76 13.10
C ASP A 138 15.80 51.54 12.01
N SER A 139 15.56 51.22 10.73
CA SER A 139 16.27 51.78 9.57
C SER A 139 17.79 51.50 9.54
N ASP A 140 18.27 50.55 10.34
CA ASP A 140 19.65 50.05 10.30
C ASP A 140 19.82 48.94 9.25
N TYR A 141 19.78 49.34 7.98
CA TYR A 141 19.96 48.41 6.86
C TYR A 141 21.38 47.85 6.79
N ALA A 142 22.40 48.60 7.23
CA ALA A 142 23.78 48.12 7.25
C ALA A 142 23.93 46.95 8.24
N GLY A 143 23.40 47.09 9.46
CA GLY A 143 23.34 46.02 10.45
C GLY A 143 22.49 44.84 9.98
N ALA A 144 21.33 45.11 9.37
CA ALA A 144 20.46 44.06 8.83
C ALA A 144 21.14 43.25 7.71
N ILE A 145 21.91 43.90 6.82
CA ILE A 145 22.71 43.25 5.79
C ILE A 145 23.81 42.38 6.41
N ALA A 146 24.57 42.91 7.38
CA ALA A 146 25.65 42.16 8.03
C ALA A 146 25.12 40.89 8.74
N LEU A 147 23.99 41.02 9.44
CA LEU A 147 23.33 39.89 10.08
C LEU A 147 22.77 38.88 9.05
N THR A 148 22.24 39.40 7.94
CA THR A 148 21.64 38.58 6.88
C THR A 148 22.70 37.74 6.14
N LEU A 149 23.82 38.35 5.76
CA LEU A 149 24.89 37.70 5.00
C LEU A 149 25.75 36.76 5.84
N GLY A 150 25.72 36.88 7.18
CA GLY A 150 26.41 35.99 8.09
C GLY A 150 25.47 35.01 8.79
N PRO A 151 25.09 35.26 10.07
CA PRO A 151 24.34 34.29 10.88
C PRO A 151 23.02 33.81 10.26
N VAL A 152 22.23 34.69 9.66
CA VAL A 152 20.93 34.32 9.06
C VAL A 152 21.13 33.40 7.86
N GLN A 153 22.08 33.72 6.98
CA GLN A 153 22.39 32.87 5.82
C GLN A 153 22.81 31.46 6.26
N ALA A 154 23.67 31.35 7.27
CA ALA A 154 24.10 30.06 7.80
C ALA A 154 22.91 29.28 8.42
N ALA A 155 22.10 29.92 9.24
CA ALA A 155 20.94 29.28 9.86
C ALA A 155 19.86 28.87 8.83
N ALA A 156 19.62 29.71 7.82
CA ALA A 156 18.69 29.40 6.74
C ALA A 156 19.20 28.24 5.87
N SER A 157 20.51 28.19 5.60
CA SER A 157 21.14 27.05 4.92
C SER A 157 20.95 25.76 5.71
N ALA A 158 21.24 25.76 7.02
CA ALA A 158 21.06 24.60 7.88
C ALA A 158 19.58 24.13 7.92
N TRP A 159 18.64 25.07 7.96
CA TRP A 159 17.21 24.75 7.92
C TRP A 159 16.78 24.15 6.58
N ASN A 160 17.25 24.70 5.46
CA ASN A 160 17.01 24.14 4.13
C ASN A 160 17.62 22.75 3.97
N THR A 161 18.83 22.53 4.47
CA THR A 161 19.48 21.21 4.48
C THR A 161 18.64 20.22 5.27
N ALA A 162 18.21 20.55 6.48
CA ALA A 162 17.37 19.66 7.29
C ALA A 162 16.04 19.31 6.58
N LEU A 163 15.42 20.27 5.89
CA LEU A 163 14.22 20.03 5.09
C LEU A 163 14.50 19.13 3.89
N ALA A 164 15.59 19.36 3.16
CA ALA A 164 15.98 18.57 1.99
C ALA A 164 16.37 17.13 2.38
N GLU A 165 17.09 16.95 3.49
CA GLU A 165 17.38 15.64 4.06
C GLU A 165 16.10 14.92 4.48
N GLY A 166 15.13 15.65 5.07
CA GLY A 166 13.82 15.09 5.38
C GLY A 166 13.04 14.65 4.14
N VAL A 167 13.07 15.43 3.06
CA VAL A 167 12.48 15.03 1.77
C VAL A 167 13.11 13.74 1.27
N ALA A 168 14.45 13.70 1.21
CA ALA A 168 15.19 12.53 0.73
C ALA A 168 14.93 11.27 1.59
N PHE A 169 14.82 11.45 2.90
CA PHE A 169 14.47 10.38 3.84
C PHE A 169 13.08 9.79 3.53
N GLU A 170 12.06 10.64 3.42
CA GLU A 170 10.68 10.19 3.18
C GLU A 170 10.51 9.60 1.76
N GLU A 171 11.25 10.11 0.76
CA GLU A 171 11.31 9.51 -0.58
C GLU A 171 11.91 8.10 -0.55
N LYS A 172 13.03 7.93 0.17
CA LYS A 172 13.68 6.63 0.32
C LYS A 172 12.77 5.62 1.01
N GLU A 173 12.14 6.01 2.11
CA GLU A 173 11.19 5.15 2.84
C GLU A 173 9.98 4.78 1.98
N SER A 174 9.43 5.74 1.23
CA SER A 174 8.31 5.51 0.31
C SER A 174 8.68 4.52 -0.79
N CYS A 175 9.86 4.66 -1.39
CA CYS A 175 10.38 3.74 -2.40
C CYS A 175 10.61 2.33 -1.83
N ALA A 176 11.18 2.23 -0.62
CA ALA A 176 11.38 0.94 0.05
C ALA A 176 10.06 0.23 0.35
N ALA A 177 9.07 0.97 0.87
CA ALA A 177 7.73 0.45 1.13
C ALA A 177 7.01 -0.01 -0.16
N ALA A 178 7.15 0.76 -1.25
CA ALA A 178 6.61 0.38 -2.55
C ALA A 178 7.25 -0.91 -3.09
N ALA A 179 8.58 -1.03 -3.01
CA ALA A 179 9.30 -2.23 -3.44
C ALA A 179 8.90 -3.48 -2.64
N GLN A 180 8.73 -3.35 -1.32
CA GLN A 180 8.24 -4.43 -0.47
C GLN A 180 6.81 -4.84 -0.83
N ALA A 181 5.93 -3.88 -1.12
CA ALA A 181 4.56 -4.16 -1.54
C ALA A 181 4.50 -4.91 -2.88
N ILE A 182 5.36 -4.55 -3.84
CA ILE A 182 5.48 -5.25 -5.12
C ILE A 182 5.94 -6.70 -4.92
N ALA A 183 7.01 -6.90 -4.15
CA ALA A 183 7.54 -8.24 -3.87
C ALA A 183 6.51 -9.14 -3.14
N LEU A 184 5.71 -8.59 -2.24
CA LEU A 184 4.62 -9.31 -1.58
C LEU A 184 3.52 -9.72 -2.58
N GLY A 185 3.20 -8.84 -3.52
CA GLY A 185 2.25 -9.11 -4.61
C GLY A 185 2.70 -10.25 -5.51
N GLU A 186 3.97 -10.26 -5.92
CA GLU A 186 4.56 -11.33 -6.74
C GLU A 186 4.50 -12.69 -6.04
N ARG A 187 4.85 -12.74 -4.75
CA ARG A 187 4.75 -13.96 -3.94
C ARG A 187 3.31 -14.47 -3.82
N THR A 188 2.36 -13.55 -3.61
CA THR A 188 0.93 -13.89 -3.56
C THR A 188 0.47 -14.46 -4.89
N LEU A 189 0.86 -13.86 -6.01
CA LEU A 189 0.49 -14.33 -7.34
C LEU A 189 0.99 -15.76 -7.56
N LEU A 190 2.24 -16.05 -7.19
CA LEU A 190 2.79 -17.40 -7.28
C LEU A 190 1.99 -18.40 -6.42
N GLN A 191 1.63 -18.03 -5.18
CA GLN A 191 0.79 -18.87 -4.32
C GLN A 191 -0.59 -19.17 -4.94
N LEU A 192 -1.24 -18.15 -5.53
CA LEU A 192 -2.53 -18.32 -6.20
C LEU A 192 -2.41 -19.22 -7.44
N LEU A 193 -1.33 -19.10 -8.21
CA LEU A 193 -1.08 -19.98 -9.36
C LEU A 193 -0.88 -21.44 -8.92
N VAL A 194 -0.11 -21.68 -7.87
CA VAL A 194 0.12 -23.04 -7.33
C VAL A 194 -1.18 -23.64 -6.79
N LEU A 195 -1.93 -22.89 -5.98
CA LEU A 195 -3.23 -23.33 -5.46
C LEU A 195 -4.24 -23.58 -6.58
N GLY A 196 -4.28 -22.70 -7.57
CA GLY A 196 -5.14 -22.84 -8.75
C GLY A 196 -4.78 -24.08 -9.58
N ALA A 197 -3.49 -24.33 -9.81
CA ALA A 197 -3.02 -25.53 -10.51
C ALA A 197 -3.40 -26.81 -9.77
N ILE A 198 -3.21 -26.84 -8.44
CA ILE A 198 -3.60 -27.96 -7.57
C ILE A 198 -5.12 -28.19 -7.64
N ALA A 199 -5.92 -27.12 -7.58
CA ALA A 199 -7.38 -27.20 -7.67
C ALA A 199 -7.85 -27.73 -9.03
N LEU A 200 -7.22 -27.29 -10.13
CA LEU A 200 -7.51 -27.79 -11.48
C LEU A 200 -7.17 -29.28 -11.62
N LEU A 201 -5.99 -29.71 -11.17
CA LEU A 201 -5.59 -31.12 -11.21
C LEU A 201 -6.55 -32.01 -10.42
N MET A 202 -6.94 -31.57 -9.22
CA MET A 202 -7.93 -32.29 -8.41
C MET A 202 -9.32 -32.31 -9.06
N GLY A 203 -9.76 -31.19 -9.65
CA GLY A 203 -11.04 -31.11 -10.35
C GLY A 203 -11.10 -32.03 -11.58
N VAL A 204 -10.04 -32.05 -12.38
CA VAL A 204 -9.92 -32.97 -13.52
C VAL A 204 -9.90 -34.43 -13.03
N GLY A 205 -9.08 -34.74 -12.02
CA GLY A 205 -8.99 -36.09 -11.45
C GLY A 205 -10.33 -36.58 -10.89
N ALA A 206 -11.04 -35.74 -10.13
CA ALA A 206 -12.36 -36.05 -9.59
C ALA A 206 -13.39 -36.24 -10.71
N SER A 207 -13.40 -35.37 -11.73
CA SER A 207 -14.28 -35.49 -12.89
C SER A 207 -14.10 -36.82 -13.63
N VAL A 208 -12.86 -37.22 -13.89
CA VAL A 208 -12.55 -38.51 -14.54
C VAL A 208 -12.98 -39.70 -13.67
N LEU A 209 -12.68 -39.69 -12.38
CA LEU A 209 -13.05 -40.76 -11.45
C LEU A 209 -14.57 -40.91 -11.34
N ILE A 210 -15.29 -39.80 -11.17
CA ILE A 210 -16.75 -39.78 -11.07
C ILE A 210 -17.36 -40.26 -12.40
N GLY A 211 -16.91 -39.71 -13.53
CA GLY A 211 -17.39 -40.09 -14.86
C GLY A 211 -17.23 -41.58 -15.13
N ARG A 212 -16.08 -42.17 -14.78
CA ARG A 212 -15.87 -43.63 -14.91
C ARG A 212 -16.74 -44.44 -13.94
N SER A 213 -16.92 -43.96 -12.71
CA SER A 213 -17.65 -44.68 -11.67
C SER A 213 -19.18 -44.67 -11.85
N LEU A 214 -19.73 -43.63 -12.49
CA LEU A 214 -21.17 -43.45 -12.61
C LEU A 214 -21.68 -43.73 -14.02
N SER A 215 -20.98 -43.26 -15.05
CA SER A 215 -21.42 -43.41 -16.44
C SER A 215 -21.26 -44.86 -16.93
N ALA A 216 -20.24 -45.59 -16.48
CA ALA A 216 -20.02 -46.97 -16.92
C ALA A 216 -21.08 -47.98 -16.40
N PRO A 217 -21.49 -47.95 -15.11
CA PRO A 217 -22.60 -48.79 -14.65
C PRO A 217 -23.96 -48.40 -15.26
N LEU A 218 -24.21 -47.11 -15.47
CA LEU A 218 -25.44 -46.64 -16.12
C LEU A 218 -25.52 -47.10 -17.57
N ALA A 219 -24.43 -47.00 -18.33
CA ALA A 219 -24.38 -47.51 -19.70
C ALA A 219 -24.69 -49.01 -19.78
N ARG A 220 -24.15 -49.81 -18.83
CA ARG A 220 -24.48 -51.24 -18.74
C ARG A 220 -25.94 -51.48 -18.39
N ALA A 221 -26.50 -50.73 -17.45
CA ALA A 221 -27.91 -50.85 -17.09
C ALA A 221 -28.84 -50.50 -18.26
N VAL A 222 -28.53 -49.45 -19.02
CA VAL A 222 -29.26 -49.05 -20.23
C VAL A 222 -29.14 -50.11 -21.32
N GLN A 223 -27.95 -50.68 -21.54
CA GLN A 223 -27.77 -51.79 -22.48
C GLN A 223 -28.54 -53.04 -22.06
N LEU A 224 -28.58 -53.36 -20.76
CA LEU A 224 -29.33 -54.51 -20.24
C LEU A 224 -30.84 -54.30 -20.43
N ALA A 225 -31.35 -53.11 -20.11
CA ALA A 225 -32.75 -52.75 -20.32
C ALA A 225 -33.12 -52.78 -21.81
N GLY A 226 -32.22 -52.31 -22.70
CA GLY A 226 -32.41 -52.39 -24.15
C GLY A 226 -32.39 -53.82 -24.69
N ARG A 227 -31.58 -54.72 -24.11
CA ARG A 227 -31.60 -56.16 -24.44
C ARG A 227 -32.86 -56.86 -23.93
N MET A 228 -33.32 -56.51 -22.72
CA MET A 228 -34.60 -56.97 -22.19
C MET A 228 -35.77 -56.51 -23.06
N ALA A 229 -35.76 -55.26 -23.52
CA ALA A 229 -36.77 -54.75 -24.45
C ALA A 229 -36.76 -55.44 -25.83
N ARG A 230 -35.63 -56.06 -26.21
CA ARG A 230 -35.46 -56.84 -27.45
C ARG A 230 -35.68 -58.35 -27.27
N GLY A 231 -36.02 -58.81 -26.05
CA GLY A 231 -36.36 -60.22 -25.79
C GLY A 231 -35.16 -61.17 -25.68
N GLU A 232 -33.94 -60.66 -25.58
CA GLU A 232 -32.71 -61.48 -25.45
C GLU A 232 -32.46 -61.86 -23.98
N LEU A 233 -33.09 -62.95 -23.49
CA LEU A 233 -32.97 -63.41 -22.09
C LEU A 233 -32.23 -64.74 -21.89
N GLN A 234 -31.72 -65.39 -22.93
CA GLN A 234 -31.04 -66.68 -22.79
C GLN A 234 -29.52 -66.49 -22.76
N GLN A 235 -28.92 -66.29 -21.57
CA GLN A 235 -27.68 -66.97 -21.13
C GLN A 235 -27.51 -66.82 -19.60
N ASP A 236 -27.04 -67.91 -18.99
CA ASP A 236 -26.82 -68.16 -17.56
C ASP A 236 -25.99 -67.06 -16.87
N PHE A 237 -26.50 -66.55 -15.74
CA PHE A 237 -25.76 -65.64 -14.87
C PHE A 237 -25.27 -66.39 -13.63
N GLN A 238 -23.98 -66.74 -13.58
CA GLN A 238 -23.32 -67.09 -12.33
C GLN A 238 -23.15 -65.82 -11.47
N LEU A 239 -23.98 -65.74 -10.43
CA LEU A 239 -23.83 -64.77 -9.35
C LEU A 239 -22.57 -65.13 -8.54
N GLY A 240 -21.43 -64.57 -8.94
CA GLY A 240 -20.17 -64.62 -8.19
C GLY A 240 -20.28 -63.81 -6.89
N GLY A 241 -20.94 -64.37 -5.88
CA GLY A 241 -20.82 -63.94 -4.50
C GLY A 241 -19.56 -64.55 -3.90
N ALA A 242 -18.51 -63.74 -3.72
CA ALA A 242 -17.40 -64.11 -2.84
C ALA A 242 -17.79 -63.72 -1.41
N MET A 243 -18.12 -64.72 -0.60
CA MET A 243 -17.97 -64.65 0.86
C MET A 243 -16.47 -64.70 1.18
N ASN A 244 -15.93 -63.58 1.64
CA ASN A 244 -15.03 -63.43 2.79
C ASN A 244 -14.53 -61.99 2.87
#